data_AF-A0A917DR86-F1
#
_entry.id   AF-A0A917DR86-F1
#
_cell.length_a   1.000
_cell.length_b   1.000
_cell.length_c   1.000
_cell.angle_alpha   90.00
_cell.angle_beta   90.00
_cell.angle_gamma   90.00
#
_symmetry.space_group_name_H-M   'P 1'
#
loop_
_entity.id
_entity.type
_entity.pdbx_description
1 polymer ?
#
loop_
_entity_poly.entity_id
_entity_poly.type
_entity_poly.pdbx_seq_one_letter_code
_entity_poly.pdbx_strand_id
1 'polypeptide(L)'
;MDILGLIKDKLTDSVIEKVSNFLGEHPENIGSALNSSVPIVLGGIMRNASNDEETGKVMDVLKDGGHTGEILDDLPNLLSNFDKTQLLITIGSNIFNHFTGSKSNSIVEKLSTLTGIRKTSASSLVGLAAPLVLGALGKVVNKEGLGVSGLTRLLADQRESVFGALPPAIANQLNFKSSGAAVKPQSEEKPKELKKESTESKGIWSWIPWVLVGLLFLAGVAYFWKYRKTVKPVEPTAEVGVLPKQDSTFSDSSISATATSVDTTSGFSNTEVAKPIKEVKTPEKTTEEKPKAEEPKKVEPTKPVEKKAEEPKKEERKVTFDNVFANHPIEEQLKNTKAWIILNTNFKNNSAEISSKGDLDAVVKYLKANRKSKITIAGGSQSSKGTLGEDRAYAIREVLLERGVSENQISVQSSSVKDVDSKVVLKVK
;
A
#
# COMPACT_ATOMS: atom_id res chain seq x y z
N MET A 1 -26.35 -1.45 -17.94
CA MET A 1 -25.60 -0.35 -18.62
C MET A 1 -24.25 -0.87 -19.15
N ASP A 2 -23.58 -0.20 -20.10
CA ASP A 2 -22.13 -0.39 -20.35
C ASP A 2 -21.34 0.64 -19.53
N ILE A 3 -20.38 0.16 -18.72
CA ILE A 3 -19.52 0.99 -17.86
C ILE A 3 -18.33 1.54 -18.65
N LEU A 4 -17.83 0.84 -19.67
CA LEU A 4 -16.70 1.31 -20.46
C LEU A 4 -17.10 2.48 -21.36
N GLY A 5 -18.23 2.39 -22.07
CA GLY A 5 -18.80 3.47 -22.86
C GLY A 5 -19.02 4.74 -22.05
N LEU A 6 -19.68 4.64 -20.88
CA LEU A 6 -19.93 5.77 -19.98
C LEU A 6 -18.68 6.57 -19.57
N ILE A 7 -17.51 5.94 -19.58
CA ILE A 7 -16.24 6.60 -19.26
C ILE A 7 -15.56 7.09 -20.55
N LYS A 8 -15.57 6.30 -21.63
CA LYS A 8 -15.06 6.70 -22.95
C LYS A 8 -15.73 7.97 -23.47
N ASP A 9 -17.04 8.12 -23.29
CA ASP A 9 -17.81 9.32 -23.62
C ASP A 9 -17.30 10.59 -22.91
N LYS A 10 -16.50 10.46 -21.84
CA LYS A 10 -15.86 11.56 -21.11
C LYS A 10 -14.40 11.78 -21.48
N LEU A 11 -13.73 10.78 -22.07
CA LEU A 11 -12.33 10.85 -22.52
C LEU A 11 -12.21 11.52 -23.90
N THR A 12 -12.81 12.71 -24.02
CA THR A 12 -12.73 13.57 -25.22
C THR A 12 -11.30 14.03 -25.49
N ASP A 13 -11.02 14.46 -26.73
CA ASP A 13 -9.69 14.95 -27.13
C ASP A 13 -9.20 16.10 -26.23
N SER A 14 -10.07 17.01 -25.82
CA SER A 14 -9.73 18.10 -24.88
C SER A 14 -9.36 17.58 -23.47
N VAL A 15 -9.92 16.45 -23.02
CA VAL A 15 -9.50 15.78 -21.78
C VAL A 15 -8.13 15.12 -21.97
N ILE A 16 -7.89 14.48 -23.12
CA ILE A 16 -6.59 13.89 -23.47
C ILE A 16 -5.50 14.99 -23.52
N GLU A 17 -5.75 16.11 -24.18
CA GLU A 17 -4.85 17.28 -24.24
C GLU A 17 -4.53 17.83 -22.84
N LYS A 18 -5.54 18.05 -21.98
CA LYS A 18 -5.32 18.55 -20.60
C LYS A 18 -4.44 17.60 -19.79
N VAL A 19 -4.70 16.29 -19.86
CA VAL A 19 -3.90 15.28 -19.17
C VAL A 19 -2.49 15.20 -19.75
N SER A 20 -2.33 15.35 -21.07
CA SER A 20 -1.03 15.39 -21.74
C SER A 20 -0.18 16.59 -21.34
N ASN A 21 -0.80 17.76 -21.23
CA ASN A 21 -0.15 18.99 -20.75
C ASN A 21 0.20 18.91 -19.27
N PHE A 22 -0.69 18.36 -18.42
CA PHE A 22 -0.42 18.15 -17.00
C PHE A 22 0.71 17.16 -16.74
N LEU A 23 0.78 16.06 -17.51
CA LEU A 23 1.83 15.05 -17.36
C LEU A 23 3.10 15.33 -18.17
N GLY A 24 3.09 16.25 -19.13
CA GLY A 24 4.23 16.48 -20.03
C GLY A 24 4.57 15.23 -20.85
N GLU A 25 3.57 14.66 -21.53
CA GLU A 25 3.66 13.49 -22.41
C GLU A 25 3.05 13.81 -23.78
N HIS A 26 3.12 12.89 -24.75
CA HIS A 26 2.50 13.07 -26.07
C HIS A 26 0.99 12.70 -26.06
N PRO A 27 0.07 13.49 -26.66
CA PRO A 27 -1.37 13.25 -26.56
C PRO A 27 -1.83 11.87 -27.05
N GLU A 28 -1.22 11.37 -28.12
CA GLU A 28 -1.48 10.04 -28.68
C GLU A 28 -1.18 8.92 -27.66
N ASN A 29 -0.02 9.01 -26.99
CA ASN A 29 0.41 8.05 -25.97
C ASN A 29 -0.51 8.12 -24.74
N ILE A 30 -0.95 9.32 -24.36
CA ILE A 30 -1.93 9.54 -23.28
C ILE A 30 -3.30 9.00 -23.64
N GLY A 31 -3.77 9.18 -24.88
CA GLY A 31 -5.03 8.59 -25.38
C GLY A 31 -5.02 7.06 -25.33
N SER A 32 -3.93 6.44 -25.80
CA SER A 32 -3.70 4.99 -25.71
C SER A 32 -3.66 4.50 -24.25
N ALA A 33 -2.98 5.25 -23.37
CA ALA A 33 -2.83 4.89 -21.97
C ALA A 33 -4.09 5.13 -21.12
N LEU A 34 -4.91 6.14 -21.40
CA LEU A 34 -6.21 6.34 -20.77
C LEU A 34 -7.20 5.23 -21.18
N ASN A 35 -7.28 4.94 -22.48
CA ASN A 35 -8.10 3.83 -23.00
C ASN A 35 -7.69 2.47 -22.43
N SER A 36 -6.41 2.28 -22.11
CA SER A 36 -5.92 1.10 -21.39
C SER A 36 -6.22 1.17 -19.87
N SER A 37 -6.06 2.33 -19.23
CA SER A 37 -6.19 2.49 -17.77
C SER A 37 -7.59 2.20 -17.26
N VAL A 38 -8.63 2.57 -18.00
CA VAL A 38 -10.04 2.34 -17.60
C VAL A 38 -10.39 0.85 -17.44
N PRO A 39 -10.20 -0.04 -18.43
CA PRO A 39 -10.44 -1.48 -18.25
C PRO A 39 -9.44 -2.13 -17.27
N ILE A 40 -8.21 -1.62 -17.15
CA ILE A 40 -7.23 -2.06 -16.14
C ILE A 40 -7.76 -1.84 -14.71
N VAL A 41 -8.25 -0.64 -14.42
CA VAL A 41 -8.87 -0.27 -13.14
C VAL A 41 -10.13 -1.08 -12.89
N LEU A 42 -11.05 -1.15 -13.87
CA LEU A 42 -12.31 -1.86 -13.72
C LEU A 42 -12.11 -3.38 -13.54
N GLY A 43 -11.14 -3.98 -14.24
CA GLY A 43 -10.71 -5.36 -14.01
C GLY A 43 -10.09 -5.54 -12.62
N GLY A 44 -9.38 -4.54 -12.10
CA GLY A 44 -8.92 -4.50 -10.71
C GLY A 44 -10.07 -4.53 -9.69
N ILE A 45 -11.12 -3.74 -9.91
CA ILE A 45 -12.33 -3.72 -9.05
C ILE A 45 -13.09 -5.05 -9.16
N MET A 46 -13.36 -5.54 -10.37
CA MET A 46 -14.05 -6.80 -10.65
C MET A 46 -13.37 -8.02 -10.00
N ARG A 47 -12.04 -8.01 -9.88
CA ARG A 47 -11.26 -9.04 -9.17
C ARG A 47 -11.60 -9.14 -7.67
N ASN A 48 -12.13 -8.05 -7.09
CA ASN A 48 -12.58 -7.96 -5.70
C ASN A 48 -14.12 -7.84 -5.63
N ALA A 49 -14.82 -8.44 -6.60
CA ALA A 49 -16.28 -8.50 -6.69
C ALA A 49 -16.74 -9.87 -7.22
N SER A 50 -16.05 -10.96 -6.83
CA SER A 50 -16.31 -12.31 -7.35
C SER A 50 -17.56 -12.97 -6.76
N ASN A 51 -18.09 -12.39 -5.68
CA ASN A 51 -19.24 -12.83 -4.89
C ASN A 51 -19.76 -11.65 -4.06
N ASP A 52 -20.93 -11.77 -3.44
CA ASP A 52 -21.56 -10.66 -2.71
C ASP A 52 -20.78 -10.17 -1.48
N GLU A 53 -19.97 -11.01 -0.81
CA GLU A 53 -19.14 -10.56 0.32
C GLU A 53 -17.94 -9.72 -0.15
N GLU A 54 -17.39 -10.03 -1.32
CA GLU A 54 -16.39 -9.22 -1.99
C GLU A 54 -16.99 -7.92 -2.54
N THR A 55 -18.10 -8.02 -3.29
CA THR A 55 -18.82 -6.85 -3.84
C THR A 55 -19.33 -5.91 -2.75
N GLY A 56 -19.64 -6.41 -1.55
CA GLY A 56 -19.96 -5.57 -0.40
C GLY A 56 -18.89 -4.53 -0.12
N LYS A 57 -17.60 -4.93 -0.13
CA LYS A 57 -16.47 -4.03 0.09
C LYS A 57 -16.31 -3.00 -1.04
N VAL A 58 -16.63 -3.35 -2.28
CA VAL A 58 -16.70 -2.41 -3.41
C VAL A 58 -17.86 -1.42 -3.23
N MET A 59 -19.02 -1.91 -2.81
CA MET A 59 -20.21 -1.11 -2.53
C MET A 59 -20.00 -0.12 -1.37
N ASP A 60 -19.23 -0.52 -0.36
CA ASP A 60 -18.88 0.37 0.77
C ASP A 60 -17.89 1.45 0.32
N VAL A 61 -16.86 1.11 -0.46
CA VAL A 61 -15.98 2.11 -1.10
C VAL A 61 -16.76 3.10 -1.99
N LEU A 62 -17.79 2.64 -2.73
CA LEU A 62 -18.65 3.53 -3.53
C LEU A 62 -19.44 4.53 -2.68
N LYS A 63 -19.92 4.12 -1.50
CA LYS A 63 -20.69 4.98 -0.58
C LYS A 63 -19.78 5.92 0.20
N ASP A 64 -18.77 5.38 0.87
CA ASP A 64 -17.87 6.12 1.77
C ASP A 64 -17.03 7.14 0.99
N GLY A 65 -16.65 6.81 -0.26
CA GLY A 65 -15.96 7.71 -1.18
C GLY A 65 -16.88 8.71 -1.90
N GLY A 66 -18.20 8.68 -1.66
CA GLY A 66 -19.17 9.58 -2.29
C GLY A 66 -19.18 9.49 -3.82
N HIS A 67 -18.95 8.31 -4.40
CA HIS A 67 -18.71 8.13 -5.83
C HIS A 67 -20.00 8.13 -6.68
N THR A 68 -20.86 9.13 -6.48
CA THR A 68 -22.21 9.23 -7.06
C THR A 68 -22.26 9.32 -8.59
N GLY A 69 -21.16 9.74 -9.22
CA GLY A 69 -21.02 9.94 -10.66
C GLY A 69 -20.83 11.39 -11.11
N GLU A 70 -21.01 12.37 -10.21
CA GLU A 70 -20.82 13.81 -10.48
C GLU A 70 -19.42 14.12 -11.04
N ILE A 71 -18.42 13.36 -10.61
CA ILE A 71 -17.03 13.44 -11.07
C ILE A 71 -16.86 13.26 -12.59
N LEU A 72 -17.75 12.52 -13.25
CA LEU A 72 -17.75 12.33 -14.71
C LEU A 72 -18.23 13.57 -15.46
N ASP A 73 -18.96 14.45 -14.79
CA ASP A 73 -19.54 15.66 -15.36
C ASP A 73 -18.70 16.90 -14.98
N ASP A 74 -18.07 16.92 -13.79
CA ASP A 74 -17.11 17.96 -13.38
C ASP A 74 -15.66 17.73 -13.88
N LEU A 75 -15.35 16.59 -14.52
CA LEU A 75 -14.00 16.26 -14.98
C LEU A 75 -13.28 17.39 -15.75
N PRO A 76 -13.92 18.14 -16.67
CA PRO A 76 -13.26 19.26 -17.35
C PRO A 76 -12.82 20.42 -16.44
N ASN A 77 -13.51 20.63 -15.30
CA ASN A 77 -13.16 21.60 -14.26
C ASN A 77 -12.03 21.07 -13.36
N LEU A 78 -12.12 19.81 -12.92
CA LEU A 78 -11.07 19.15 -12.14
C LEU A 78 -9.72 19.23 -12.86
N LEU A 79 -9.70 18.91 -14.16
CA LEU A 79 -8.50 18.98 -15.03
C LEU A 79 -8.08 20.39 -15.46
N SER A 80 -8.82 21.43 -15.07
CA SER A 80 -8.44 22.84 -15.31
C SER A 80 -7.68 23.46 -14.13
N ASN A 81 -7.51 22.73 -13.02
CA ASN A 81 -6.74 23.18 -11.86
C ASN A 81 -5.72 22.10 -11.46
N PHE A 82 -4.47 22.52 -11.28
CA PHE A 82 -3.34 21.62 -11.00
C PHE A 82 -3.53 20.87 -9.68
N ASP A 83 -3.91 21.57 -8.60
CA ASP A 83 -4.04 21.01 -7.26
C ASP A 83 -5.21 20.01 -7.17
N LYS A 84 -6.35 20.33 -7.79
CA LYS A 84 -7.49 19.41 -7.96
C LYS A 84 -7.07 18.15 -8.73
N THR A 85 -6.30 18.30 -9.81
CA THR A 85 -5.82 17.17 -10.63
C THR A 85 -4.85 16.29 -9.82
N GLN A 86 -3.93 16.89 -9.09
CA GLN A 86 -2.97 16.17 -8.25
C GLN A 86 -3.65 15.46 -7.07
N LEU A 87 -4.65 16.09 -6.43
CA LEU A 87 -5.48 15.48 -5.40
C LEU A 87 -6.28 14.29 -5.94
N LEU A 88 -6.89 14.45 -7.13
CA LEU A 88 -7.63 13.40 -7.82
C LEU A 88 -6.73 12.18 -8.12
N ILE A 89 -5.53 12.42 -8.65
CA ILE A 89 -4.51 11.38 -8.89
C ILE A 89 -4.09 10.70 -7.59
N THR A 90 -3.96 11.45 -6.49
CA THR A 90 -3.54 10.91 -5.18
C THR A 90 -4.62 9.99 -4.58
N ILE A 91 -5.86 10.47 -4.51
CA ILE A 91 -7.03 9.68 -4.07
C ILE A 91 -7.17 8.44 -4.94
N GLY A 92 -7.11 8.62 -6.26
CA GLY A 92 -7.23 7.54 -7.22
C GLY A 92 -6.10 6.50 -7.18
N SER A 93 -4.87 6.92 -6.90
CA SER A 93 -3.74 6.00 -6.72
C SER A 93 -3.94 5.10 -5.51
N ASN A 94 -4.53 5.62 -4.42
CA ASN A 94 -4.90 4.81 -3.25
C ASN A 94 -6.01 3.80 -3.57
N ILE A 95 -7.03 4.22 -4.33
CA ILE A 95 -8.11 3.33 -4.83
C ILE A 95 -7.54 2.22 -5.73
N PHE A 96 -6.67 2.57 -6.68
CA PHE A 96 -6.03 1.61 -7.59
C PHE A 96 -5.14 0.61 -6.83
N ASN A 97 -4.35 1.09 -5.87
CA ASN A 97 -3.52 0.23 -5.01
C ASN A 97 -4.36 -0.68 -4.11
N HIS A 98 -5.51 -0.22 -3.60
CA HIS A 98 -6.44 -1.04 -2.82
C HIS A 98 -6.94 -2.24 -3.63
N PHE A 99 -7.46 -2.03 -4.84
CA PHE A 99 -8.04 -3.12 -5.65
C PHE A 99 -6.99 -4.00 -6.35
N THR A 100 -5.84 -3.46 -6.77
CA THR A 100 -4.79 -4.26 -7.43
C THR A 100 -3.77 -4.87 -6.46
N GLY A 101 -3.66 -4.33 -5.24
CA GLY A 101 -2.75 -4.82 -4.20
C GLY A 101 -1.29 -4.83 -4.65
N SER A 102 -0.58 -5.92 -4.32
CA SER A 102 0.84 -6.12 -4.68
C SER A 102 1.14 -6.13 -6.18
N LYS A 103 0.13 -6.06 -7.05
CA LYS A 103 0.29 -6.07 -8.51
C LYS A 103 0.31 -4.68 -9.13
N SER A 104 -0.02 -3.61 -8.41
CA SER A 104 -0.10 -2.23 -8.92
C SER A 104 1.17 -1.83 -9.69
N ASN A 105 2.35 -2.02 -9.09
CA ASN A 105 3.64 -1.72 -9.70
C ASN A 105 3.92 -2.52 -10.99
N SER A 106 3.50 -3.79 -11.07
CA SER A 106 3.63 -4.63 -12.27
C SER A 106 2.72 -4.16 -13.41
N ILE A 107 1.50 -3.73 -13.05
CA ILE A 107 0.51 -3.20 -13.99
C ILE A 107 0.97 -1.85 -14.54
N VAL A 108 1.46 -0.95 -13.69
CA VAL A 108 1.99 0.37 -14.08
C VAL A 108 3.24 0.24 -14.98
N GLU A 109 4.16 -0.67 -14.67
CA GLU A 109 5.32 -0.98 -15.54
C GLU A 109 4.88 -1.45 -16.92
N LYS A 110 3.89 -2.35 -16.98
CA LYS A 110 3.36 -2.88 -18.24
C LYS A 110 2.59 -1.84 -19.04
N LEU A 111 1.83 -0.96 -18.38
CA LEU A 111 1.16 0.16 -19.03
C LEU A 111 2.18 1.12 -19.65
N SER A 112 3.18 1.54 -18.87
CA SER A 112 4.30 2.38 -19.34
C SER A 112 5.01 1.77 -20.55
N THR A 113 5.33 0.47 -20.49
CA THR A 113 5.96 -0.28 -21.60
C THR A 113 5.06 -0.37 -22.84
N LEU A 114 3.75 -0.58 -22.65
CA LEU A 114 2.78 -0.76 -23.73
C LEU A 114 2.51 0.53 -24.51
N THR A 115 2.54 1.68 -23.83
CA THR A 115 2.06 2.97 -24.39
C THR A 115 3.14 4.02 -24.54
N GLY A 116 4.41 3.69 -24.27
CA GLY A 116 5.56 4.57 -24.50
C GLY A 116 5.64 5.81 -23.60
N ILE A 117 4.84 5.88 -22.53
CA ILE A 117 4.89 6.95 -21.52
C ILE A 117 5.80 6.58 -20.36
N ARG A 118 6.25 7.56 -19.58
CA ARG A 118 7.06 7.31 -18.38
C ARG A 118 6.25 6.60 -17.30
N LYS A 119 6.92 5.80 -16.47
CA LYS A 119 6.30 5.03 -15.38
C LYS A 119 5.53 5.89 -14.37
N THR A 120 6.01 7.11 -14.07
CA THR A 120 5.30 8.08 -13.22
C THR A 120 3.98 8.51 -13.85
N SER A 121 4.00 8.86 -15.14
CA SER A 121 2.82 9.22 -15.92
C SER A 121 1.82 8.06 -15.98
N ALA A 122 2.27 6.84 -16.21
CA ALA A 122 1.44 5.63 -16.17
C ALA A 122 0.77 5.42 -14.79
N SER A 123 1.50 5.69 -13.69
CA SER A 123 0.94 5.67 -12.33
C SER A 123 -0.13 6.75 -12.14
N SER A 124 0.12 7.97 -12.63
CA SER A 124 -0.86 9.06 -12.57
C SER A 124 -2.12 8.77 -13.38
N LEU A 125 -2.02 8.06 -14.51
CA LEU A 125 -3.18 7.70 -15.34
C LEU A 125 -4.06 6.62 -14.72
N VAL A 126 -3.50 5.56 -14.14
CA VAL A 126 -4.32 4.59 -13.38
C VAL A 126 -4.90 5.22 -12.11
N GLY A 127 -4.18 6.19 -11.51
CA GLY A 127 -4.71 7.05 -10.46
C GLY A 127 -5.94 7.82 -10.95
N LEU A 128 -5.80 8.63 -12.00
CA LEU A 128 -6.89 9.44 -12.59
C LEU A 128 -8.08 8.59 -13.04
N ALA A 129 -7.85 7.40 -13.59
CA ALA A 129 -8.91 6.48 -14.03
C ALA A 129 -9.68 5.82 -12.86
N ALA A 130 -9.06 5.62 -11.69
CA ALA A 130 -9.69 4.95 -10.55
C ALA A 130 -11.00 5.58 -10.06
N PRO A 131 -11.06 6.89 -9.74
CA PRO A 131 -12.28 7.54 -9.28
C PRO A 131 -13.27 7.79 -10.43
N LEU A 132 -12.84 7.78 -11.70
CA LEU A 132 -13.76 7.80 -12.85
C LEU A 132 -14.50 6.46 -13.00
N VAL A 133 -13.81 5.33 -12.85
CA VAL A 133 -14.45 4.01 -12.86
C VAL A 133 -15.40 3.85 -11.69
N LEU A 134 -15.00 4.24 -10.47
CA LEU A 134 -15.92 4.23 -9.33
C LEU A 134 -17.10 5.19 -9.53
N GLY A 135 -16.86 6.39 -10.06
CA GLY A 135 -17.92 7.32 -10.43
C GLY A 135 -18.92 6.74 -11.44
N ALA A 136 -18.46 6.01 -12.46
CA ALA A 136 -19.33 5.35 -13.42
C ALA A 136 -20.14 4.20 -12.80
N LEU A 137 -19.50 3.37 -11.97
CA LEU A 137 -20.18 2.30 -11.23
C LEU A 137 -21.24 2.87 -10.28
N GLY A 138 -20.89 3.86 -9.46
CA GLY A 138 -21.82 4.51 -8.53
C GLY A 138 -22.96 5.25 -9.24
N LYS A 139 -22.70 5.87 -10.40
CA LYS A 139 -23.74 6.49 -11.25
C LYS A 139 -24.79 5.46 -11.70
N VAL A 140 -24.37 4.25 -12.03
CA VAL A 140 -25.30 3.17 -12.41
C VAL A 140 -25.96 2.54 -11.18
N VAL A 141 -25.23 2.29 -10.09
CA VAL A 141 -25.78 1.80 -8.81
C VAL A 141 -26.89 2.72 -8.30
N ASN A 142 -26.68 4.04 -8.28
CA ASN A 142 -27.67 5.01 -7.84
C ASN A 142 -28.86 5.11 -8.82
N LYS A 143 -28.62 5.08 -10.13
CA LYS A 143 -29.67 5.19 -11.16
C LYS A 143 -30.57 3.94 -11.23
N GLU A 144 -29.99 2.76 -11.09
CA GLU A 144 -30.69 1.47 -11.18
C GLU A 144 -31.10 0.92 -9.80
N GLY A 145 -30.77 1.61 -8.70
CA GLY A 145 -31.14 1.24 -7.32
C GLY A 145 -30.46 -0.04 -6.81
N LEU A 146 -29.24 -0.32 -7.26
CA LEU A 146 -28.61 -1.63 -7.10
C LEU A 146 -28.13 -1.89 -5.66
N GLY A 147 -28.69 -2.93 -5.04
CA GLY A 147 -28.07 -3.60 -3.89
C GLY A 147 -26.81 -4.37 -4.29
N VAL A 148 -26.10 -4.94 -3.30
CA VAL A 148 -24.83 -5.66 -3.47
C VAL A 148 -24.92 -6.74 -4.55
N SER A 149 -25.91 -7.65 -4.48
CA SER A 149 -26.11 -8.71 -5.48
C SER A 149 -26.41 -8.19 -6.89
N GLY A 150 -27.01 -7.00 -7.00
CA GLY A 150 -27.23 -6.30 -8.27
C GLY A 150 -25.92 -5.80 -8.87
N LEU A 151 -25.03 -5.23 -8.05
CA LEU A 151 -23.68 -4.85 -8.46
C LEU A 151 -22.81 -6.07 -8.81
N THR A 152 -22.91 -7.19 -8.07
CA THR A 152 -22.19 -8.44 -8.38
C THR A 152 -22.60 -8.94 -9.77
N ARG A 153 -23.91 -8.98 -10.04
CA ARG A 153 -24.43 -9.36 -11.36
C ARG A 153 -23.97 -8.41 -12.46
N LEU A 154 -24.07 -7.09 -12.25
CA LEU A 154 -23.62 -6.11 -13.24
C LEU A 154 -22.13 -6.28 -13.56
N LEU A 155 -21.27 -6.50 -12.55
CA LEU A 155 -19.84 -6.72 -12.75
C LEU A 155 -19.54 -8.06 -13.42
N ALA A 156 -20.36 -9.10 -13.19
CA ALA A 156 -20.29 -10.35 -13.93
C ALA A 156 -20.71 -10.18 -15.41
N ASP A 157 -21.82 -9.52 -15.67
CA ASP A 157 -22.36 -9.25 -17.02
C ASP A 157 -21.40 -8.35 -17.85
N GLN A 158 -20.62 -7.47 -17.18
CA GLN A 158 -19.62 -6.61 -17.81
C GLN A 158 -18.24 -7.27 -18.01
N ARG A 159 -17.99 -8.43 -17.39
CA ARG A 159 -16.66 -9.06 -17.31
C ARG A 159 -16.01 -9.33 -18.67
N GLU A 160 -16.79 -9.78 -19.65
CA GLU A 160 -16.28 -10.14 -20.98
C GLU A 160 -15.89 -8.90 -21.79
N SER A 161 -16.69 -7.83 -21.72
CA SER A 161 -16.37 -6.53 -22.35
C SER A 161 -15.06 -5.95 -21.80
N VAL A 162 -14.87 -6.02 -20.48
CA VAL A 162 -13.63 -5.59 -19.82
C VAL A 162 -12.45 -6.49 -20.17
N PHE A 163 -12.63 -7.81 -20.23
CA PHE A 163 -11.56 -8.73 -20.61
C PHE A 163 -11.11 -8.52 -22.07
N GLY A 164 -12.05 -8.34 -23.00
CA GLY A 164 -11.74 -8.01 -24.41
C GLY A 164 -11.06 -6.64 -24.59
N ALA A 165 -11.26 -5.71 -23.65
CA ALA A 165 -10.60 -4.40 -23.63
C ALA A 165 -9.26 -4.38 -22.85
N LEU A 166 -8.87 -5.45 -22.17
CA LEU A 166 -7.62 -5.52 -21.40
C LEU A 166 -6.43 -5.90 -22.28
N PRO A 167 -5.29 -5.18 -22.20
CA PRO A 167 -4.05 -5.63 -22.82
C PRO A 167 -3.65 -7.03 -22.31
N PRO A 168 -3.34 -8.01 -23.18
CA PRO A 168 -3.10 -9.40 -22.77
C PRO A 168 -1.96 -9.57 -21.75
N ALA A 169 -0.95 -8.70 -21.78
CA ALA A 169 0.14 -8.66 -20.81
C ALA A 169 -0.34 -8.36 -19.37
N ILE A 170 -1.49 -7.70 -19.22
CA ILE A 170 -2.07 -7.22 -17.95
C ILE A 170 -3.29 -8.07 -17.54
N ALA A 171 -4.09 -8.55 -18.48
CA ALA A 171 -5.18 -9.50 -18.22
C ALA A 171 -4.69 -10.72 -17.39
N ASN A 172 -3.53 -11.27 -17.79
CA ASN A 172 -2.85 -12.35 -17.07
C ASN A 172 -2.38 -11.95 -15.65
N GLN A 173 -2.07 -10.69 -15.40
CA GLN A 173 -1.71 -10.20 -14.06
C GLN A 173 -2.92 -10.11 -13.13
N LEU A 174 -4.10 -9.77 -13.65
CA LEU A 174 -5.31 -9.61 -12.84
C LEU A 174 -5.94 -10.95 -12.40
N ASN A 175 -5.32 -12.10 -12.70
CA ASN A 175 -5.82 -13.44 -12.36
C ASN A 175 -7.25 -13.72 -12.87
N PHE A 176 -7.67 -13.05 -13.96
CA PHE A 176 -8.86 -13.46 -14.69
C PHE A 176 -8.61 -14.83 -15.33
N LYS A 177 -8.95 -15.89 -14.59
CA LYS A 177 -9.43 -17.10 -15.23
C LYS A 177 -10.63 -16.68 -16.08
N SER A 178 -10.47 -16.78 -17.40
CA SER A 178 -11.60 -16.88 -18.31
C SER A 178 -12.48 -18.01 -17.76
N SER A 179 -13.74 -17.69 -17.43
CA SER A 179 -14.69 -18.72 -17.03
C SER A 179 -15.00 -19.52 -18.28
N GLY A 180 -14.76 -20.83 -18.25
CA GLY A 180 -14.46 -21.64 -19.43
C GLY A 180 -15.58 -21.87 -20.44
N ALA A 181 -16.08 -20.81 -21.08
CA ALA A 181 -16.76 -20.85 -22.37
C ALA A 181 -15.71 -20.82 -23.48
N ALA A 182 -14.95 -21.92 -23.61
CA ALA A 182 -13.90 -22.04 -24.61
C ALA A 182 -14.48 -22.11 -26.03
N VAL A 183 -14.67 -20.95 -26.66
CA VAL A 183 -14.93 -20.83 -28.09
C VAL A 183 -13.70 -21.37 -28.83
N LYS A 184 -13.76 -22.65 -29.17
CA LYS A 184 -12.74 -23.35 -29.95
C LYS A 184 -12.60 -22.61 -31.29
N PRO A 185 -11.39 -22.19 -31.71
CA PRO A 185 -11.23 -21.40 -32.92
C PRO A 185 -11.74 -22.21 -34.11
N GLN A 186 -12.72 -21.64 -34.81
CA GLN A 186 -13.32 -22.25 -35.99
C GLN A 186 -12.33 -22.11 -37.15
N SER A 187 -11.50 -23.14 -37.31
CA SER A 187 -10.65 -23.31 -38.49
C SER A 187 -11.49 -23.20 -39.76
N GLU A 188 -10.98 -22.48 -40.76
CA GLU A 188 -11.63 -22.38 -42.06
C GLU A 188 -11.73 -23.77 -42.70
N GLU A 189 -12.94 -24.19 -43.09
CA GLU A 189 -13.12 -25.40 -43.88
C GLU A 189 -13.85 -25.09 -45.18
N LYS A 190 -13.16 -25.37 -46.29
CA LYS A 190 -13.55 -25.06 -47.66
C LYS A 190 -14.66 -26.02 -48.12
N PRO A 191 -15.75 -25.56 -48.75
CA PRO A 191 -16.94 -26.39 -48.96
C PRO A 191 -16.69 -27.59 -49.86
N LYS A 192 -17.32 -28.72 -49.51
CA LYS A 192 -17.52 -29.89 -50.37
C LYS A 192 -18.96 -30.41 -50.26
N GLU A 193 -19.38 -31.12 -51.29
CA GLU A 193 -20.77 -31.27 -51.68
C GLU A 193 -21.53 -32.40 -50.96
N LEU A 194 -22.83 -32.16 -50.76
CA LEU A 194 -23.97 -33.09 -50.94
C LEU A 194 -23.77 -34.60 -50.65
N LYS A 195 -24.50 -35.09 -49.65
CA LYS A 195 -25.46 -36.19 -49.89
C LYS A 195 -26.64 -36.19 -48.90
N LYS A 196 -27.67 -36.97 -49.23
CA LYS A 196 -29.00 -37.00 -48.58
C LYS A 196 -29.13 -38.09 -47.52
N GLU A 197 -30.19 -37.94 -46.72
CA GLU A 197 -30.89 -38.98 -45.92
C GLU A 197 -30.09 -39.55 -44.73
N SER A 198 -30.70 -40.00 -43.63
CA SER A 198 -32.12 -40.31 -43.38
C SER A 198 -32.63 -39.78 -42.02
N THR A 199 -33.94 -39.65 -41.86
CA THR A 199 -34.60 -39.42 -40.56
C THR A 199 -34.88 -40.73 -39.83
N GLU A 200 -34.44 -40.91 -38.56
CA GLU A 200 -35.27 -41.62 -37.56
C GLU A 200 -34.82 -41.55 -36.08
N SER A 201 -35.83 -41.54 -35.20
CA SER A 201 -35.85 -42.02 -33.80
C SER A 201 -35.01 -41.34 -32.69
N LYS A 202 -35.59 -41.28 -31.48
CA LYS A 202 -34.89 -40.96 -30.21
C LYS A 202 -34.47 -42.24 -29.50
N GLY A 203 -33.18 -42.45 -29.26
CA GLY A 203 -32.68 -43.61 -28.51
C GLY A 203 -32.83 -43.46 -26.99
N ILE A 204 -33.73 -44.24 -26.37
CA ILE A 204 -34.07 -44.18 -24.93
C ILE A 204 -33.02 -44.92 -24.04
N TRP A 205 -31.74 -44.93 -24.44
CA TRP A 205 -30.71 -45.77 -23.79
C TRP A 205 -29.76 -45.03 -22.84
N SER A 206 -29.73 -43.69 -22.83
CA SER A 206 -28.76 -42.93 -22.03
C SER A 206 -29.00 -42.97 -20.50
N TRP A 207 -30.14 -43.47 -20.02
CA TRP A 207 -30.50 -43.54 -18.59
C TRP A 207 -30.03 -44.81 -17.86
N ILE A 208 -29.66 -45.86 -18.59
CA ILE A 208 -29.31 -47.18 -18.03
C ILE A 208 -28.18 -47.11 -16.97
N PRO A 209 -27.11 -46.30 -17.13
CA PRO A 209 -26.05 -46.21 -16.11
C PRO A 209 -26.54 -45.69 -14.75
N TRP A 210 -27.55 -44.82 -14.73
CA TRP A 210 -28.00 -44.16 -13.49
C TRP A 210 -28.85 -45.09 -12.61
N VAL A 211 -29.62 -45.98 -13.23
CA VAL A 211 -30.40 -47.03 -12.52
C VAL A 211 -29.46 -47.98 -11.78
N LEU A 212 -28.33 -48.35 -12.40
CA LEU A 212 -27.34 -49.27 -11.84
C LEU A 212 -26.65 -48.69 -10.60
N VAL A 213 -26.31 -47.39 -10.62
CA VAL A 213 -25.77 -46.66 -9.45
C VAL A 213 -26.79 -46.57 -8.31
N GLY A 214 -28.06 -46.30 -8.61
CA GLY A 214 -29.13 -46.23 -7.59
C GLY A 214 -29.34 -47.56 -6.86
N LEU A 215 -29.28 -48.69 -7.59
CA LEU A 215 -29.44 -50.03 -7.02
C LEU A 215 -28.26 -50.39 -6.10
N LEU A 216 -27.04 -50.03 -6.49
CA LEU A 216 -25.83 -50.15 -5.66
C LEU A 216 -25.94 -49.35 -4.34
N PHE A 217 -26.50 -48.14 -4.39
CA PHE A 217 -26.71 -47.32 -3.20
C PHE A 217 -27.72 -47.94 -2.22
N LEU A 218 -28.86 -48.46 -2.72
CA LEU A 218 -29.85 -49.15 -1.87
C LEU A 218 -29.26 -50.38 -1.17
N ALA A 219 -28.43 -51.17 -1.87
CA ALA A 219 -27.76 -52.33 -1.28
C ALA A 219 -26.84 -51.93 -0.10
N GLY A 220 -26.11 -50.82 -0.22
CA GLY A 220 -25.29 -50.26 0.85
C GLY A 220 -26.10 -49.83 2.08
N VAL A 221 -27.24 -49.14 1.88
CA VAL A 221 -28.13 -48.72 2.98
C VAL A 221 -28.73 -49.93 3.71
N ALA A 222 -29.19 -50.95 2.98
CA ALA A 222 -29.71 -52.18 3.57
C ALA A 222 -28.64 -52.93 4.40
N TYR A 223 -27.39 -52.96 3.93
CA TYR A 223 -26.27 -53.55 4.66
C TYR A 223 -25.95 -52.78 5.96
N PHE A 224 -26.00 -51.44 5.91
CA PHE A 224 -25.73 -50.59 7.08
C PHE A 224 -26.78 -50.75 8.20
N TRP A 225 -28.07 -50.86 7.84
CA TRP A 225 -29.13 -51.15 8.83
C TRP A 225 -29.01 -52.55 9.44
N LYS A 226 -28.56 -53.55 8.68
CA LYS A 226 -28.37 -54.93 9.19
C LYS A 226 -27.36 -55.02 10.35
N TYR A 227 -26.41 -54.08 10.44
CA TYR A 227 -25.33 -54.10 11.43
C TYR A 227 -25.49 -53.14 12.63
N ARG A 228 -26.52 -52.28 12.67
CA ARG A 228 -26.83 -51.48 13.87
C ARG A 228 -27.69 -52.28 14.85
N LYS A 229 -27.07 -52.94 15.84
CA LYS A 229 -27.78 -53.53 16.98
C LYS A 229 -27.42 -52.89 18.33
N THR A 230 -28.48 -52.51 19.04
CA THR A 230 -28.59 -52.38 20.51
C THR A 230 -27.57 -51.52 21.26
N VAL A 231 -28.01 -50.32 21.64
CA VAL A 231 -27.75 -49.75 22.97
C VAL A 231 -29.13 -49.61 23.66
N LYS A 232 -29.22 -49.93 24.96
CA LYS A 232 -30.47 -49.80 25.74
C LYS A 232 -30.52 -48.44 26.45
N PRO A 233 -31.71 -47.86 26.68
CA PRO A 233 -31.86 -46.72 27.58
C PRO A 233 -31.68 -47.14 29.05
N VAL A 234 -31.36 -46.17 29.90
CA VAL A 234 -31.41 -46.26 31.36
C VAL A 234 -32.20 -45.04 31.85
N GLU A 235 -33.17 -45.26 32.75
CA GLU A 235 -34.04 -44.22 33.31
C GLU A 235 -33.42 -43.56 34.58
N PRO A 236 -33.95 -42.40 35.03
CA PRO A 236 -33.31 -41.57 36.02
C PRO A 236 -33.64 -41.95 37.48
N THR A 237 -32.81 -41.48 38.40
CA THR A 237 -33.12 -41.41 39.84
C THR A 237 -32.71 -40.05 40.39
N ALA A 238 -33.56 -39.44 41.22
CA ALA A 238 -33.17 -38.36 42.14
C ALA A 238 -32.30 -38.96 43.29
N GLU A 239 -31.78 -38.27 44.30
CA GLU A 239 -31.99 -36.94 44.91
C GLU A 239 -30.64 -36.63 45.62
N VAL A 240 -30.21 -35.42 46.03
CA VAL A 240 -30.68 -34.50 47.08
C VAL A 240 -29.85 -33.21 46.93
N GLY A 241 -30.41 -32.03 47.22
CA GLY A 241 -29.69 -30.75 47.06
C GLY A 241 -28.93 -30.27 48.31
N VAL A 242 -28.25 -29.12 48.20
CA VAL A 242 -28.05 -28.11 49.27
C VAL A 242 -27.48 -26.81 48.66
N LEU A 243 -27.90 -25.66 49.20
CA LEU A 243 -27.40 -24.28 48.96
C LEU A 243 -26.81 -23.76 50.31
N PRO A 244 -26.01 -22.66 50.39
CA PRO A 244 -25.74 -21.63 49.38
C PRO A 244 -24.28 -21.05 49.32
N LYS A 245 -24.07 -20.13 48.34
CA LYS A 245 -23.29 -18.85 48.38
C LYS A 245 -21.79 -18.76 48.79
N GLN A 246 -21.11 -17.91 48.00
CA GLN A 246 -19.92 -17.08 48.30
C GLN A 246 -18.58 -17.82 48.53
N ASP A 247 -17.41 -17.21 48.36
CA ASP A 247 -17.10 -15.77 48.16
C ASP A 247 -15.98 -15.51 47.11
N SER A 248 -15.67 -14.24 46.84
CA SER A 248 -14.63 -13.82 45.88
C SER A 248 -13.28 -13.48 46.52
N THR A 249 -12.14 -13.93 45.96
CA THR A 249 -10.83 -13.29 46.22
C THR A 249 -9.75 -13.53 45.15
N PHE A 250 -8.80 -12.60 45.15
CA PHE A 250 -7.64 -12.31 44.30
C PHE A 250 -6.58 -13.40 44.02
N SER A 251 -5.81 -13.14 42.94
CA SER A 251 -4.42 -13.58 42.68
C SER A 251 -4.18 -15.09 42.44
N ASP A 252 -3.08 -15.55 41.81
CA ASP A 252 -1.84 -14.91 41.33
C ASP A 252 -1.29 -15.71 40.11
N SER A 253 -0.38 -15.13 39.30
CA SER A 253 0.70 -15.82 38.56
C SER A 253 0.33 -16.94 37.55
N SER A 254 1.21 -17.45 36.68
CA SER A 254 2.35 -16.92 35.89
C SER A 254 2.72 -18.04 34.87
N ILE A 255 3.83 -17.93 34.12
CA ILE A 255 4.47 -18.99 33.27
C ILE A 255 3.60 -19.66 32.15
N SER A 256 4.14 -20.39 31.17
CA SER A 256 5.34 -20.22 30.33
C SER A 256 5.29 -21.25 29.18
N ALA A 257 5.69 -20.90 27.95
CA ALA A 257 5.94 -21.86 26.87
C ALA A 257 6.91 -21.33 25.79
N THR A 258 8.20 -21.49 26.08
CA THR A 258 9.29 -22.02 25.22
C THR A 258 9.27 -21.91 23.68
N ALA A 259 10.43 -21.50 23.17
CA ALA A 259 10.85 -21.40 21.77
C ALA A 259 11.07 -22.74 21.04
N THR A 260 11.38 -22.64 19.73
CA THR A 260 12.44 -23.45 19.08
C THR A 260 13.11 -22.62 17.99
N SER A 261 14.43 -22.71 17.89
CA SER A 261 15.27 -22.09 16.87
C SER A 261 15.85 -23.14 15.92
N VAL A 262 16.07 -22.77 14.66
CA VAL A 262 16.94 -23.54 13.74
C VAL A 262 17.79 -22.54 12.97
N ASP A 263 19.10 -22.80 12.94
CA ASP A 263 20.11 -22.00 12.26
C ASP A 263 20.72 -22.83 11.13
N THR A 264 21.20 -22.22 10.05
CA THR A 264 22.01 -22.89 9.02
C THR A 264 22.82 -21.86 8.24
N THR A 265 24.14 -22.01 8.27
CA THR A 265 25.08 -21.06 7.70
C THR A 265 25.80 -21.62 6.47
N SER A 266 25.92 -20.79 5.44
CA SER A 266 26.99 -20.85 4.43
C SER A 266 27.07 -19.52 3.68
N GLY A 267 28.23 -19.06 3.19
CA GLY A 267 29.56 -19.66 3.37
C GLY A 267 30.48 -19.47 2.18
N PHE A 268 30.73 -18.22 1.75
CA PHE A 268 31.79 -17.93 0.79
C PHE A 268 32.60 -16.69 1.21
N SER A 269 33.91 -16.83 1.14
CA SER A 269 34.92 -15.86 1.55
C SER A 269 35.67 -15.28 0.36
N ASN A 270 36.17 -14.04 0.50
CA ASN A 270 37.51 -13.72 -0.01
C ASN A 270 38.11 -12.50 0.70
N THR A 271 39.41 -12.29 0.50
CA THR A 271 40.31 -11.68 1.49
C THR A 271 41.17 -10.56 0.88
N GLU A 272 41.31 -9.47 1.65
CA GLU A 272 42.45 -8.53 1.80
C GLU A 272 43.39 -8.18 0.61
N VAL A 273 43.78 -6.89 0.50
CA VAL A 273 45.16 -6.36 0.25
C VAL A 273 45.12 -4.81 0.15
N ALA A 274 46.29 -4.14 0.17
CA ALA A 274 46.45 -2.74 0.59
C ALA A 274 46.76 -1.67 -0.51
N LYS A 275 46.95 -0.43 -0.02
CA LYS A 275 47.58 0.82 -0.56
C LYS A 275 48.62 0.66 -1.70
N PRO A 276 48.96 1.69 -2.54
CA PRO A 276 49.06 3.12 -2.17
C PRO A 276 48.73 4.19 -3.25
N ILE A 277 49.20 5.42 -3.01
CA ILE A 277 48.90 6.73 -3.65
C ILE A 277 49.76 7.03 -4.90
N LYS A 278 49.21 7.76 -5.89
CA LYS A 278 49.87 8.78 -6.74
C LYS A 278 48.84 9.90 -7.02
N GLU A 279 49.11 11.20 -6.82
CA GLU A 279 50.12 12.15 -7.36
C GLU A 279 49.65 12.86 -8.66
N VAL A 280 49.14 14.09 -8.51
CA VAL A 280 49.05 15.15 -9.55
C VAL A 280 49.36 16.50 -8.87
N LYS A 281 49.90 17.48 -9.61
CA LYS A 281 50.43 18.74 -9.08
C LYS A 281 49.62 19.99 -9.52
N THR A 282 49.78 21.04 -8.71
CA THR A 282 49.75 22.51 -8.92
C THR A 282 49.84 23.04 -10.38
N PRO A 283 49.50 24.33 -10.69
CA PRO A 283 49.58 25.50 -9.80
C PRO A 283 48.49 26.61 -9.90
N GLU A 284 48.46 27.48 -8.87
CA GLU A 284 48.54 28.97 -8.87
C GLU A 284 47.93 29.50 -7.55
N LYS A 285 48.27 30.62 -6.92
CA LYS A 285 49.37 31.61 -6.88
C LYS A 285 48.69 32.96 -6.55
N THR A 286 48.97 33.54 -5.38
CA THR A 286 49.10 35.00 -5.10
C THR A 286 49.49 35.17 -3.62
N THR A 287 50.08 36.31 -3.25
CA THR A 287 50.75 36.52 -1.94
C THR A 287 50.68 37.98 -1.50
N GLU A 288 50.30 38.23 -0.24
CA GLU A 288 50.39 39.50 0.53
C GLU A 288 49.88 39.21 1.96
N GLU A 289 50.10 39.97 3.04
CA GLU A 289 51.31 40.56 3.64
C GLU A 289 51.06 40.72 5.19
N LYS A 290 51.88 41.47 5.97
CA LYS A 290 52.06 41.41 7.46
C LYS A 290 52.84 42.66 7.96
N PRO A 291 53.01 43.00 9.28
CA PRO A 291 52.70 42.28 10.54
C PRO A 291 52.17 43.17 11.74
N LYS A 292 52.21 42.64 12.99
CA LYS A 292 52.32 43.35 14.32
C LYS A 292 51.11 44.19 14.82
N ALA A 293 50.91 44.46 16.13
CA ALA A 293 51.45 43.98 17.44
C ALA A 293 50.26 44.02 18.48
N GLU A 294 50.31 43.68 19.78
CA GLU A 294 51.35 43.71 20.83
C GLU A 294 50.95 42.84 22.07
N GLU A 295 51.84 42.71 23.08
CA GLU A 295 51.68 41.95 24.37
C GLU A 295 52.17 42.87 25.55
N PRO A 296 52.14 42.54 26.88
CA PRO A 296 51.86 41.26 27.56
C PRO A 296 51.06 41.30 28.91
N LYS A 297 50.87 40.07 29.44
CA LYS A 297 50.39 39.53 30.74
C LYS A 297 50.70 40.27 32.07
N LYS A 298 49.81 40.06 33.08
CA LYS A 298 50.13 39.60 34.47
C LYS A 298 48.85 38.95 35.11
N VAL A 299 48.72 37.64 35.43
CA VAL A 299 49.35 36.79 36.51
C VAL A 299 48.73 37.11 37.90
N GLU A 300 48.27 36.19 38.78
CA GLU A 300 48.21 34.70 38.93
C GLU A 300 47.31 34.35 40.16
N PRO A 301 47.31 33.16 40.83
CA PRO A 301 47.45 31.74 40.44
C PRO A 301 46.26 30.86 40.96
N THR A 302 46.16 29.54 40.68
CA THR A 302 46.68 28.46 41.56
C THR A 302 46.60 27.05 40.91
N LYS A 303 47.49 26.15 41.37
CA LYS A 303 47.66 24.70 41.08
C LYS A 303 47.69 23.95 42.43
N PRO A 304 47.78 22.59 42.57
CA PRO A 304 48.19 21.51 41.62
C PRO A 304 47.05 20.46 41.38
N VAL A 305 47.09 19.42 40.51
CA VAL A 305 48.08 18.35 40.15
C VAL A 305 48.25 17.29 41.28
N GLU A 306 48.19 15.96 41.09
CA GLU A 306 48.10 15.11 39.88
C GLU A 306 46.74 14.34 39.81
N LYS A 307 46.51 13.01 40.00
CA LYS A 307 47.36 11.81 40.14
C LYS A 307 46.75 10.52 39.51
N LYS A 308 47.61 9.71 38.85
CA LYS A 308 47.53 8.28 38.43
C LYS A 308 46.15 7.58 38.34
N ALA A 309 45.82 7.09 37.14
CA ALA A 309 44.88 5.98 36.88
C ALA A 309 45.62 4.73 36.39
N GLU A 310 45.03 3.54 36.56
CA GLU A 310 45.56 2.23 36.13
C GLU A 310 44.37 1.29 35.84
N GLU A 311 44.41 0.49 34.76
CA GLU A 311 43.24 -0.30 34.29
C GLU A 311 42.87 -1.46 35.24
N PRO A 312 41.59 -1.93 35.18
CA PRO A 312 41.38 -3.20 34.46
C PRO A 312 40.34 -3.13 33.33
N LYS A 313 40.37 -4.14 32.46
CA LYS A 313 39.63 -4.20 31.18
C LYS A 313 38.25 -4.84 31.26
N LYS A 314 37.41 -4.43 30.29
CA LYS A 314 36.28 -5.13 29.67
C LYS A 314 35.17 -5.71 30.56
N GLU A 315 33.95 -5.19 30.32
CA GLU A 315 32.85 -6.07 29.88
C GLU A 315 32.09 -5.38 28.73
N GLU A 316 32.08 -5.98 27.53
CA GLU A 316 31.43 -5.40 26.35
C GLU A 316 29.94 -5.77 26.31
N ARG A 317 29.09 -4.93 26.92
CA ARG A 317 27.63 -5.08 26.78
C ARG A 317 27.17 -4.40 25.50
N LYS A 318 26.49 -5.16 24.63
CA LYS A 318 25.80 -4.64 23.44
C LYS A 318 24.79 -3.58 23.87
N VAL A 319 24.88 -2.38 23.29
CA VAL A 319 23.87 -1.34 23.47
C VAL A 319 22.70 -1.66 22.52
N THR A 320 21.67 -2.31 23.06
CA THR A 320 20.34 -2.36 22.41
C THR A 320 19.77 -0.94 22.34
N PHE A 321 18.87 -0.67 21.39
CA PHE A 321 18.36 0.70 21.15
C PHE A 321 17.33 1.18 22.20
N ASP A 322 17.01 0.33 23.17
CA ASP A 322 15.95 0.52 24.15
C ASP A 322 16.44 1.33 25.37
N ASN A 323 15.61 2.29 25.82
CA ASN A 323 15.74 3.04 27.08
C ASN A 323 16.86 4.10 27.19
N VAL A 324 16.87 5.12 26.30
CA VAL A 324 17.59 6.40 26.55
C VAL A 324 16.73 7.66 26.36
N PHE A 325 15.82 7.70 25.37
CA PHE A 325 15.23 8.97 24.89
C PHE A 325 13.82 9.33 25.40
N ALA A 326 13.26 8.59 26.36
CA ALA A 326 11.86 8.77 26.79
C ALA A 326 11.58 10.01 27.65
N ASN A 327 12.55 10.49 28.45
CA ASN A 327 12.29 11.39 29.60
C ASN A 327 12.97 12.78 29.53
N HIS A 328 13.56 13.18 28.40
CA HIS A 328 14.15 14.53 28.23
C HIS A 328 13.27 15.40 27.33
N PRO A 329 13.02 16.68 27.67
CA PRO A 329 12.19 17.58 26.87
C PRO A 329 12.80 17.81 25.49
N ILE A 330 11.96 17.97 24.45
CA ILE A 330 12.45 18.01 23.07
C ILE A 330 13.37 19.21 22.80
N GLU A 331 13.21 20.33 23.50
CA GLU A 331 14.14 21.48 23.43
C GLU A 331 15.57 21.15 23.87
N GLU A 332 15.78 20.07 24.62
CA GLU A 332 17.11 19.54 24.93
C GLU A 332 17.57 18.54 23.87
N GLN A 333 16.68 17.64 23.41
CA GLN A 333 17.00 16.70 22.33
C GLN A 333 17.42 17.43 21.04
N LEU A 334 16.77 18.55 20.70
CA LEU A 334 17.09 19.42 19.56
C LEU A 334 18.48 20.09 19.63
N LYS A 335 19.18 20.03 20.78
CA LYS A 335 20.58 20.48 20.88
C LYS A 335 21.57 19.39 20.44
N ASN A 336 21.15 18.13 20.32
CA ASN A 336 21.99 17.00 19.93
C ASN A 336 21.87 16.70 18.42
N THR A 337 22.74 17.29 17.61
CA THR A 337 22.76 17.14 16.14
C THR A 337 23.14 15.75 15.61
N LYS A 338 23.51 14.80 16.48
CA LYS A 338 23.97 13.46 16.05
C LYS A 338 22.86 12.41 16.04
N ALA A 339 21.87 12.52 16.91
CA ALA A 339 20.77 11.55 17.03
C ALA A 339 19.64 11.80 16.00
N TRP A 340 18.75 10.81 15.85
CA TRP A 340 17.38 11.04 15.38
C TRP A 340 16.47 11.26 16.60
N ILE A 341 15.53 12.19 16.46
CA ILE A 341 14.55 12.56 17.47
C ILE A 341 13.19 12.08 17.00
N ILE A 342 12.46 11.37 17.85
CA ILE A 342 11.09 10.90 17.57
C ILE A 342 10.12 12.04 17.88
N LEU A 343 9.30 12.44 16.90
CA LEU A 343 8.25 13.44 17.10
C LEU A 343 6.98 12.75 17.61
N ASN A 344 6.40 13.26 18.69
CA ASN A 344 5.11 12.81 19.23
C ASN A 344 3.93 13.56 18.59
N THR A 345 4.06 13.84 17.30
CA THR A 345 2.97 14.31 16.44
C THR A 345 2.13 13.10 16.03
N ASN A 346 0.84 13.13 16.38
CA ASN A 346 -0.10 12.08 15.99
C ASN A 346 -0.82 12.44 14.69
N PHE A 347 -1.18 11.42 13.93
CA PHE A 347 -1.89 11.52 12.67
C PHE A 347 -3.23 10.78 12.75
N LYS A 348 -4.16 11.06 11.84
CA LYS A 348 -5.34 10.18 11.65
C LYS A 348 -4.91 8.82 11.12
N ASN A 349 -5.73 7.80 11.36
CA ASN A 349 -5.44 6.43 10.92
C ASN A 349 -5.25 6.38 9.38
N ASN A 350 -4.24 5.65 8.93
CA ASN A 350 -3.82 5.52 7.53
C ASN A 350 -3.69 6.86 6.74
N SER A 351 -3.45 7.98 7.42
CA SER A 351 -3.43 9.32 6.83
C SER A 351 -2.21 10.14 7.25
N ALA A 352 -1.89 11.17 6.46
CA ALA A 352 -0.91 12.21 6.76
C ALA A 352 -1.53 13.46 7.44
N GLU A 353 -2.85 13.49 7.64
CA GLU A 353 -3.52 14.56 8.40
C GLU A 353 -3.15 14.49 9.89
N ILE A 354 -2.62 15.58 10.43
CA ILE A 354 -2.15 15.69 11.82
C ILE A 354 -3.35 15.79 12.77
N SER A 355 -3.54 14.77 13.63
CA SER A 355 -4.59 14.71 14.64
C SER A 355 -4.17 15.33 15.98
N SER A 356 -2.87 15.36 16.28
CA SER A 356 -2.32 16.18 17.37
C SER A 356 -0.92 16.65 17.02
N LYS A 357 -0.69 17.95 17.17
CA LYS A 357 0.58 18.60 16.80
C LYS A 357 1.75 18.15 17.69
N GLY A 358 1.50 17.89 18.98
CA GLY A 358 2.53 17.46 19.93
C GLY A 358 3.72 18.42 19.93
N ASP A 359 4.91 17.87 19.69
CA ASP A 359 6.20 18.56 19.83
C ASP A 359 6.46 19.69 18.80
N LEU A 360 5.62 19.86 17.78
CA LEU A 360 5.87 20.79 16.67
C LEU A 360 6.04 22.25 17.12
N ASP A 361 5.30 22.72 18.12
CA ASP A 361 5.43 24.09 18.61
C ASP A 361 6.80 24.35 19.28
N ALA A 362 7.41 23.34 19.90
CA ALA A 362 8.78 23.41 20.42
C ALA A 362 9.83 23.39 19.28
N VAL A 363 9.60 22.59 18.22
CA VAL A 363 10.44 22.58 17.01
C VAL A 363 10.42 23.95 16.31
N VAL A 364 9.25 24.57 16.13
CA VAL A 364 9.09 25.93 15.60
C VAL A 364 9.87 26.95 16.44
N LYS A 365 9.70 26.90 17.77
CA LYS A 365 10.37 27.80 18.72
C LYS A 365 11.90 27.67 18.62
N TYR A 366 12.43 26.46 18.55
CA TYR A 366 13.85 26.19 18.38
C TYR A 366 14.38 26.73 17.04
N LEU A 367 13.71 26.46 15.92
CA LEU A 367 14.19 26.85 14.57
C LEU A 367 14.11 28.35 14.33
N LYS A 368 13.11 29.04 14.90
CA LYS A 368 13.02 30.51 14.89
C LYS A 368 14.17 31.17 15.66
N ALA A 369 14.54 30.61 16.81
CA ALA A 369 15.69 31.08 17.59
C ALA A 369 17.02 30.80 16.86
N ASN A 370 17.15 29.61 16.26
CA ASN A 370 18.39 29.13 15.63
C ASN A 370 18.31 29.20 14.10
N ARG A 371 18.23 30.41 13.52
CA ARG A 371 18.08 30.66 12.07
C ARG A 371 19.13 30.02 11.15
N LYS A 372 20.26 29.54 11.69
CA LYS A 372 21.30 28.81 10.94
C LYS A 372 21.14 27.28 10.97
N SER A 373 20.46 26.74 11.98
CA SER A 373 20.25 25.29 12.12
C SER A 373 19.31 24.80 11.03
N LYS A 374 19.62 23.62 10.48
CA LYS A 374 18.74 22.91 9.55
C LYS A 374 18.18 21.65 10.20
N ILE A 375 17.10 21.13 9.65
CA ILE A 375 16.53 19.84 10.03
C ILE A 375 16.31 18.95 8.81
N THR A 376 16.37 17.65 9.04
CA THR A 376 15.91 16.62 8.11
C THR A 376 14.77 15.84 8.76
N ILE A 377 13.65 15.72 8.07
CA ILE A 377 12.43 15.05 8.52
C ILE A 377 12.24 13.78 7.68
N ALA A 378 11.90 12.65 8.31
CA ALA A 378 11.73 11.37 7.63
C ALA A 378 10.69 10.48 8.31
N GLY A 379 10.01 9.63 7.55
CA GLY A 379 9.11 8.61 8.11
C GLY A 379 9.85 7.41 8.72
N GLY A 380 9.31 6.86 9.80
CA GLY A 380 9.81 5.62 10.41
C GLY A 380 9.55 4.37 9.56
N SER A 381 10.31 3.31 9.85
CA SER A 381 10.36 2.04 9.10
C SER A 381 9.06 1.22 9.14
N GLN A 382 8.21 1.43 10.15
CA GLN A 382 6.93 0.71 10.30
C GLN A 382 5.73 1.50 9.73
N SER A 383 5.97 2.45 8.83
CA SER A 383 4.89 2.95 7.97
C SER A 383 4.54 1.88 6.93
N SER A 384 3.27 1.49 6.84
CA SER A 384 2.83 0.26 6.17
C SER A 384 3.02 0.29 4.65
N LYS A 385 4.17 -0.20 4.17
CA LYS A 385 4.50 -0.51 2.75
C LYS A 385 3.94 0.51 1.73
N GLY A 386 4.30 1.78 1.88
CA GLY A 386 3.88 2.85 0.97
C GLY A 386 4.53 4.20 1.32
N THR A 387 4.13 5.26 0.61
CA THR A 387 4.64 6.64 0.79
C THR A 387 4.21 7.28 2.11
N LEU A 388 3.25 6.71 2.85
CA LEU A 388 2.62 7.31 4.03
C LEU A 388 3.60 7.87 5.08
N GLY A 389 4.81 7.31 5.20
CA GLY A 389 5.86 7.85 6.09
C GLY A 389 6.50 9.15 5.57
N GLU A 390 6.68 9.26 4.27
CA GLU A 390 7.12 10.46 3.55
C GLU A 390 6.00 11.52 3.50
N ASP A 391 4.76 11.11 3.19
CA ASP A 391 3.59 12.00 3.18
C ASP A 391 3.39 12.70 4.53
N ARG A 392 3.61 11.97 5.64
CA ARG A 392 3.60 12.51 7.02
C ARG A 392 4.76 13.46 7.32
N ALA A 393 5.93 13.25 6.71
CA ALA A 393 7.07 14.15 6.84
C ALA A 393 6.83 15.47 6.08
N TYR A 394 6.18 15.42 4.91
CA TYR A 394 5.70 16.60 4.19
C TYR A 394 4.58 17.34 4.95
N ALA A 395 3.59 16.64 5.51
CA ALA A 395 2.55 17.28 6.34
C ALA A 395 3.13 18.05 7.54
N ILE A 396 4.20 17.54 8.16
CA ILE A 396 4.93 18.26 9.21
C ILE A 396 5.72 19.46 8.64
N ARG A 397 6.38 19.33 7.47
CA ARG A 397 7.07 20.44 6.81
C ARG A 397 6.13 21.63 6.62
N GLU A 398 4.93 21.42 6.09
CA GLU A 398 3.98 22.52 5.83
C GLU A 398 3.56 23.21 7.13
N VAL A 399 3.25 22.47 8.21
CA VAL A 399 2.94 23.08 9.52
C VAL A 399 4.12 23.87 10.10
N LEU A 400 5.38 23.51 9.81
CA LEU A 400 6.53 24.33 10.21
C LEU A 400 6.62 25.62 9.36
N LEU A 401 6.34 25.55 8.06
CA LEU A 401 6.32 26.71 7.16
C LEU A 401 5.18 27.70 7.48
N GLU A 402 3.94 27.21 7.65
CA GLU A 402 2.79 28.00 8.11
C GLU A 402 3.09 28.78 9.38
N ARG A 403 3.81 28.14 10.32
CA ARG A 403 4.20 28.75 11.59
C ARG A 403 5.41 29.68 11.46
N GLY A 404 5.97 29.87 10.28
CA GLY A 404 7.05 30.82 10.01
C GLY A 404 8.46 30.31 10.34
N VAL A 405 8.73 29.02 10.13
CA VAL A 405 10.09 28.50 9.94
C VAL A 405 10.50 28.74 8.47
N SER A 406 11.77 29.04 8.21
CA SER A 406 12.23 29.29 6.83
C SER A 406 12.50 27.98 6.07
N GLU A 407 12.07 27.92 4.81
CA GLU A 407 12.19 26.72 3.96
C GLU A 407 13.64 26.20 3.83
N ASN A 408 14.62 27.10 3.77
CA ASN A 408 16.04 26.76 3.75
C ASN A 408 16.57 26.06 5.03
N GLN A 409 15.77 26.01 6.10
CA GLN A 409 16.02 25.24 7.32
C GLN A 409 15.42 23.82 7.26
N ILE A 410 14.56 23.48 6.29
CA ILE A 410 13.82 22.21 6.30
C ILE A 410 14.14 21.37 5.06
N SER A 411 14.54 20.11 5.31
CA SER A 411 14.67 19.06 4.29
C SER A 411 13.76 17.90 4.66
N VAL A 412 13.05 17.32 3.69
CA VAL A 412 12.39 16.00 3.84
C VAL A 412 13.29 14.95 3.20
N GLN A 413 13.27 13.72 3.73
CA GLN A 413 13.99 12.56 3.19
C GLN A 413 12.99 11.45 2.85
N SER A 414 12.98 11.05 1.57
CA SER A 414 12.07 10.03 1.00
C SER A 414 12.32 8.61 1.50
N SER A 415 13.57 8.29 1.85
CA SER A 415 13.94 6.98 2.40
C SER A 415 13.60 6.87 3.88
N SER A 416 12.73 5.92 4.25
CA SER A 416 12.35 5.64 5.64
C SER A 416 13.59 5.36 6.52
N VAL A 417 13.57 5.87 7.75
CA VAL A 417 14.62 5.59 8.73
C VAL A 417 14.37 4.21 9.34
N LYS A 418 15.31 3.29 9.09
CA LYS A 418 15.32 1.94 9.67
C LYS A 418 15.34 2.02 11.20
N ASP A 419 14.83 0.97 11.84
CA ASP A 419 14.91 0.77 13.29
C ASP A 419 14.16 1.84 14.12
N VAL A 420 13.15 2.49 13.51
CA VAL A 420 12.17 3.35 14.19
C VAL A 420 10.74 2.97 13.77
N ASP A 421 9.83 2.92 14.74
CA ASP A 421 8.40 2.64 14.53
C ASP A 421 7.65 3.74 13.76
N SER A 422 6.35 3.54 13.51
CA SER A 422 5.47 4.27 12.57
C SER A 422 5.27 5.79 12.78
N LYS A 423 6.07 6.42 13.64
CA LYS A 423 6.14 7.87 13.90
C LYS A 423 6.98 8.57 12.82
N VAL A 424 7.00 9.90 12.85
CA VAL A 424 7.95 10.72 12.07
C VAL A 424 9.15 11.06 12.94
N VAL A 425 10.34 11.06 12.35
CA VAL A 425 11.59 11.46 13.00
C VAL A 425 12.17 12.74 12.40
N LEU A 426 12.90 13.46 13.23
CA LEU A 426 13.62 14.69 12.91
C LEU A 426 15.09 14.57 13.32
N LYS A 427 16.00 15.13 12.54
CA LYS A 427 17.41 15.27 12.90
C LYS A 427 17.92 16.67 12.57
N VAL A 428 18.55 17.32 13.55
CA VAL A 428 19.17 18.65 13.38
C VAL A 428 20.53 18.49 12.69
N LYS A 429 20.87 19.44 11.81
CA LYS A 429 22.11 19.55 11.04
C LYS A 429 22.70 20.96 11.19
#